data_AF-A0A0F2LMZ1-F1
#
_entry.id   AF-A0A0F2LMZ1-F1
#
_cell.length_a   1.000
_cell.length_b   1.000
_cell.length_c   1.000
_cell.angle_alpha   90.00
_cell.angle_beta   90.00
_cell.angle_gamma   90.00
#
_symmetry.space_group_name_H-M   'P 1'
#
loop_
_entity.id
_entity.type
_entity.pdbx_description
1 polymer ?
#
loop_
_entity_poly.entity_id
_entity_poly.type
_entity_poly.pdbx_seq_one_letter_code
_entity_poly.pdbx_strand_id
1 'polypeptide(L)'
;EVNIHSFYKEEPAPMGIADYGIGPYGPYKTETTQLLGSVYVGYLSITSPSGNPEVAFQLNGVLNYQYDGNVYALWVQNVVVYNTETHSATVADNVWNFTSPYANVTSLQGNGALGTYGNQTFYSYTYTTTSLVPPFTFYLLLNVTENSAGQPVLYFWANLGSGWVNFDKVTILNAKGASNVYFLVDGDKYTGSGNMYDIELVMGGVGGTATLTSSYVFMNLEYWNGHNFQQILNAYNFGSDTAETVENALDLPYYLNPMTGTLKSGIEAGRGGLNSLWNFTFMGSLTVKAPIQSGYVLVYLTKYGYNSSYAEYAIPFTDYGAKFSLLEGDYAILVYNQEFQLVGEATVNLQGGVYEGTGVANFSV
;
A
#
# COMPACT_ATOMS: atom_id res chain seq x y z
N GLU A 1 16.22 -11.83 10.01
CA GLU A 1 14.79 -12.08 9.81
C GLU A 1 13.96 -11.61 11.00
N VAL A 2 12.96 -10.77 10.74
CA VAL A 2 11.96 -10.32 11.70
C VAL A 2 10.91 -11.41 11.94
N ASN A 3 10.39 -11.49 13.17
CA ASN A 3 9.25 -12.34 13.49
C ASN A 3 7.95 -11.57 13.28
N ILE A 4 7.22 -11.86 12.19
CA ILE A 4 5.94 -11.21 11.87
C ILE A 4 4.87 -11.35 12.97
N HIS A 5 5.01 -12.33 13.87
CA HIS A 5 4.09 -12.56 14.99
C HIS A 5 4.59 -11.98 16.33
N SER A 6 5.56 -11.06 16.32
CA SER A 6 6.09 -10.47 17.56
C SER A 6 5.07 -9.59 18.28
N PHE A 7 4.23 -8.86 17.54
CA PHE A 7 3.21 -7.96 18.09
C PHE A 7 1.83 -8.63 18.17
N TYR A 8 1.44 -9.38 17.13
CA TYR A 8 0.15 -10.06 17.07
C TYR A 8 0.31 -11.54 16.72
N LYS A 9 -0.35 -12.42 17.49
CA LYS A 9 -0.33 -13.88 17.30
C LYS A 9 -1.68 -14.45 16.86
N GLU A 10 -2.74 -13.72 17.14
CA GLU A 10 -4.12 -14.02 16.80
C GLU A 10 -4.92 -12.70 16.79
N GLU A 11 -6.15 -12.74 16.30
CA GLU A 11 -7.09 -11.63 16.48
C GLU A 11 -7.37 -11.37 17.97
N PRO A 12 -7.65 -10.12 18.39
CA PRO A 12 -7.73 -8.92 17.56
C PRO A 12 -6.36 -8.45 17.04
N ALA A 13 -6.29 -8.08 15.76
CA ALA A 13 -5.09 -7.56 15.11
C ALA A 13 -5.47 -6.49 14.08
N PRO A 14 -4.53 -5.68 13.55
CA PRO A 14 -4.80 -4.80 12.42
C PRO A 14 -4.99 -5.67 11.17
N MET A 15 -6.21 -5.78 10.66
CA MET A 15 -6.53 -6.75 9.60
C MET A 15 -6.54 -6.10 8.22
N GLY A 16 -5.94 -6.73 7.22
CA GLY A 16 -5.82 -6.18 5.88
C GLY A 16 -4.60 -6.73 5.17
N ILE A 17 -3.90 -5.93 4.37
CA ILE A 17 -2.77 -6.40 3.57
C ILE A 17 -1.46 -5.76 4.00
N ALA A 18 -0.41 -6.55 4.25
CA ALA A 18 0.91 -6.05 4.62
C ALA A 18 2.05 -6.78 3.89
N ASP A 19 3.18 -6.08 3.70
CA ASP A 19 4.46 -6.62 3.26
C ASP A 19 5.54 -6.34 4.33
N TYR A 20 6.00 -7.42 4.97
CA TYR A 20 7.03 -7.40 6.01
C TYR A 20 8.46 -7.55 5.48
N GLY A 21 8.65 -7.69 4.17
CA GLY A 21 9.93 -8.09 3.59
C GLY A 21 10.25 -9.54 3.86
N ILE A 22 9.25 -10.38 4.18
CA ILE A 22 9.42 -11.82 4.40
C ILE A 22 8.81 -12.57 3.22
N GLY A 23 9.60 -13.45 2.61
CA GLY A 23 9.18 -14.27 1.50
C GLY A 23 9.56 -15.75 1.68
N PRO A 24 9.09 -16.63 0.78
CA PRO A 24 9.33 -18.07 0.86
C PRO A 24 10.81 -18.45 0.67
N TYR A 25 11.62 -17.54 0.13
CA TYR A 25 13.05 -17.71 -0.09
C TYR A 25 13.92 -16.93 0.92
N GLY A 26 13.33 -16.50 2.03
CA GLY A 26 13.97 -15.71 3.07
C GLY A 26 13.56 -14.23 3.05
N PRO A 27 14.15 -13.43 3.95
CA PRO A 27 13.90 -11.99 4.02
C PRO A 27 14.43 -11.26 2.78
N TYR A 28 13.78 -10.15 2.45
CA TYR A 28 14.13 -9.26 1.36
C TYR A 28 13.92 -7.80 1.75
N LYS A 29 14.36 -6.92 0.85
CA LYS A 29 14.28 -5.48 1.01
C LYS A 29 13.60 -4.84 -0.19
N THR A 30 12.72 -3.88 0.06
CA THR A 30 12.13 -3.01 -0.96
C THR A 30 12.31 -1.55 -0.56
N GLU A 31 12.85 -0.74 -1.48
CA GLU A 31 12.94 0.70 -1.33
C GLU A 31 12.02 1.34 -2.38
N THR A 32 11.18 2.29 -1.96
CA THR A 32 10.25 2.98 -2.88
C THR A 32 9.98 4.40 -2.44
N THR A 33 9.62 5.27 -3.37
CA THR A 33 9.25 6.67 -3.06
C THR A 33 7.75 6.88 -2.96
N GLN A 34 6.92 5.88 -3.30
CA GLN A 34 5.47 6.00 -3.25
C GLN A 34 4.80 4.69 -2.87
N LEU A 35 3.74 4.79 -2.07
CA LEU A 35 2.87 3.69 -1.66
C LEU A 35 1.44 4.03 -2.04
N LEU A 36 0.74 3.11 -2.68
CA LEU A 36 -0.65 3.27 -3.10
C LEU A 36 -1.50 2.18 -2.46
N GLY A 37 -2.50 2.60 -1.71
CA GLY A 37 -3.55 1.75 -1.18
C GLY A 37 -4.87 2.02 -1.89
N SER A 38 -5.62 0.96 -2.23
CA SER A 38 -7.01 1.08 -2.68
C SER A 38 -7.91 0.21 -1.81
N VAL A 39 -9.06 0.77 -1.43
CA VAL A 39 -10.06 0.08 -0.62
C VAL A 39 -11.41 0.21 -1.30
N TYR A 40 -12.02 -0.93 -1.62
CA TYR A 40 -13.42 -1.01 -2.03
C TYR A 40 -14.25 -1.46 -0.83
N VAL A 41 -15.36 -0.79 -0.59
CA VAL A 41 -16.34 -1.14 0.44
C VAL A 41 -17.70 -1.29 -0.22
N GLY A 42 -18.21 -2.52 -0.32
CA GLY A 42 -19.59 -2.76 -0.79
C GLY A 42 -20.62 -2.73 0.33
N TYR A 43 -20.26 -3.22 1.51
CA TYR A 43 -20.94 -2.97 2.79
C TYR A 43 -19.96 -3.22 3.93
N LEU A 44 -20.18 -2.58 5.06
CA LEU A 44 -19.36 -2.73 6.26
C LEU A 44 -20.17 -2.33 7.49
N SER A 45 -20.18 -3.18 8.50
CA SER A 45 -20.75 -2.90 9.81
C SER A 45 -19.84 -3.47 10.88
N ILE A 46 -19.63 -2.68 11.93
CA ILE A 46 -18.83 -3.04 13.08
C ILE A 46 -19.60 -2.76 14.37
N THR A 47 -19.12 -3.34 15.45
CA THR A 47 -19.48 -2.93 16.82
C THR A 47 -18.19 -2.70 17.59
N SER A 48 -18.25 -1.97 18.69
CA SER A 48 -17.10 -1.83 19.60
C SER A 48 -17.57 -1.79 21.04
N PRO A 49 -16.73 -2.13 22.02
CA PRO A 49 -17.09 -2.07 23.44
C PRO A 49 -17.53 -0.67 23.90
N SER A 50 -17.02 0.39 23.26
CA SER A 50 -17.39 1.78 23.53
C SER A 50 -18.67 2.23 22.81
N GLY A 51 -19.23 1.40 21.92
CA GLY A 51 -20.32 1.78 21.04
C GLY A 51 -19.91 2.73 19.91
N ASN A 52 -18.61 2.94 19.68
CA ASN A 52 -18.12 3.70 18.54
C ASN A 52 -18.31 2.90 17.23
N PRO A 53 -19.10 3.38 16.26
CA PRO A 53 -19.32 2.70 14.98
C PRO A 53 -18.22 3.00 13.94
N GLU A 54 -17.10 3.59 14.35
CA GLU A 54 -16.00 3.98 13.47
C GLU A 54 -14.91 2.93 13.36
N VAL A 55 -14.36 2.86 12.15
CA VAL A 55 -13.21 2.05 11.80
C VAL A 55 -12.21 2.89 11.02
N ALA A 56 -10.91 2.66 11.21
CA ALA A 56 -9.84 3.34 10.52
C ALA A 56 -9.22 2.41 9.47
N PHE A 57 -9.22 2.85 8.21
CA PHE A 57 -8.38 2.28 7.15
C PHE A 57 -7.07 3.06 7.08
N GLN A 58 -5.95 2.37 7.24
CA GLN A 58 -4.65 2.99 7.45
C GLN A 58 -3.67 2.47 6.42
N LEU A 59 -3.22 3.33 5.50
CA LEU A 59 -2.04 3.08 4.68
C LEU A 59 -0.83 3.57 5.46
N ASN A 60 -0.04 2.63 5.97
CA ASN A 60 1.15 2.90 6.75
C ASN A 60 2.42 2.51 5.98
N GLY A 61 3.51 3.22 6.26
CA GLY A 61 4.83 2.85 5.79
C GLY A 61 5.94 3.53 6.58
N VAL A 62 7.11 2.92 6.59
CA VAL A 62 8.27 3.46 7.31
C VAL A 62 9.16 4.26 6.36
N LEU A 63 9.13 5.59 6.50
CA LEU A 63 10.08 6.48 5.86
C LEU A 63 11.47 6.29 6.48
N ASN A 64 12.45 5.97 5.65
CA ASN A 64 13.86 5.94 5.98
C ASN A 64 14.59 7.13 5.33
N TYR A 65 15.51 7.75 6.07
CA TYR A 65 16.47 8.71 5.52
C TYR A 65 17.78 8.72 6.30
N GLN A 66 18.84 9.22 5.68
CA GLN A 66 20.15 9.39 6.32
C GLN A 66 20.47 10.87 6.50
N TYR A 67 20.94 11.23 7.68
CA TYR A 67 21.36 12.59 8.00
C TYR A 67 22.49 12.57 9.04
N ASP A 68 23.55 13.35 8.80
CA ASP A 68 24.72 13.46 9.66
C ASP A 68 25.33 12.11 10.09
N GLY A 69 25.40 11.16 9.14
CA GLY A 69 25.92 9.80 9.38
C GLY A 69 24.98 8.85 10.13
N ASN A 70 23.79 9.30 10.51
CA ASN A 70 22.77 8.49 11.20
C ASN A 70 21.65 8.08 10.24
N VAL A 71 20.99 6.96 10.58
CA VAL A 71 19.78 6.49 9.90
C VAL A 71 18.58 6.85 10.76
N TYR A 72 17.58 7.47 10.16
CA TYR A 72 16.33 7.85 10.79
C TYR A 72 15.18 7.06 10.17
N ALA A 73 14.23 6.68 11.01
CA ALA A 73 13.00 5.99 10.62
C ALA A 73 11.80 6.76 11.18
N LEU A 74 10.87 7.14 10.32
CA LEU A 74 9.58 7.72 10.69
C LEU A 74 8.46 6.82 10.21
N TRP A 75 7.53 6.48 11.09
CA TRP A 75 6.33 5.75 10.71
C TRP A 75 5.25 6.74 10.31
N VAL A 76 4.73 6.54 9.10
CA VAL A 76 3.86 7.48 8.42
C VAL A 76 2.53 6.80 8.16
N GLN A 77 1.44 7.43 8.60
CA GLN A 77 0.08 6.91 8.44
C GLN A 77 -0.75 7.86 7.58
N ASN A 78 -1.41 7.34 6.56
CA ASN A 78 -2.47 8.02 5.82
C ASN A 78 -3.77 7.28 6.10
N VAL A 79 -4.75 7.95 6.71
CA VAL A 79 -5.88 7.30 7.38
C VAL A 79 -7.20 7.82 6.86
N VAL A 80 -8.12 6.91 6.57
CA VAL A 80 -9.55 7.22 6.44
C VAL A 80 -10.29 6.62 7.63
N VAL A 81 -10.81 7.47 8.51
CA VAL A 81 -11.73 7.07 9.57
C VAL A 81 -13.14 7.08 9.01
N TYR A 82 -13.79 5.92 8.99
CA TYR A 82 -15.11 5.71 8.42
C TYR A 82 -16.12 5.29 9.50
N ASN A 83 -17.21 6.05 9.60
CA ASN A 83 -18.33 5.75 10.47
C ASN A 83 -19.33 4.87 9.72
N THR A 84 -19.49 3.62 10.16
CA THR A 84 -20.29 2.60 9.45
C THR A 84 -21.80 2.85 9.52
N GLU A 85 -22.28 3.68 10.46
CA GLU A 85 -23.70 4.01 10.64
C GLU A 85 -24.12 5.30 9.91
N THR A 86 -23.29 6.33 10.00
CA THR A 86 -23.59 7.66 9.41
C THR A 86 -22.98 7.86 8.03
N HIS A 87 -22.11 6.92 7.60
CA HIS A 87 -21.36 6.98 6.35
C HIS A 87 -20.42 8.19 6.24
N SER A 88 -20.08 8.80 7.38
CA SER A 88 -19.09 9.88 7.47
C SER A 88 -17.68 9.31 7.32
N ALA A 89 -16.86 9.93 6.48
CA ALA A 89 -15.48 9.54 6.23
C ALA A 89 -14.57 10.75 6.44
N THR A 90 -13.61 10.63 7.36
CA THR A 90 -12.65 11.68 7.70
C THR A 90 -11.24 11.25 7.31
N VAL A 91 -10.51 12.13 6.61
CA VAL A 91 -9.10 11.89 6.26
C VAL A 91 -8.18 12.53 7.30
N ALA A 92 -7.19 11.76 7.76
CA ALA A 92 -6.16 12.20 8.68
C ALA A 92 -4.81 11.62 8.30
N ASP A 93 -3.75 12.23 8.81
CA ASP A 93 -2.41 11.68 8.78
C ASP A 93 -1.72 11.78 10.14
N ASN A 94 -0.76 10.88 10.36
CA ASN A 94 0.12 10.91 11.50
C ASN A 94 1.56 10.61 11.09
N VAL A 95 2.52 11.19 11.81
CA VAL A 95 3.95 10.85 11.70
C VAL A 95 4.55 10.63 13.08
N TRP A 96 5.09 9.43 13.29
CA TRP A 96 5.75 8.99 14.52
C TRP A 96 7.23 8.74 14.28
N ASN A 97 8.04 8.71 15.33
CA ASN A 97 9.47 8.50 15.23
C ASN A 97 9.84 7.07 15.67
N PHE A 98 10.26 6.24 14.70
CA PHE A 98 10.72 4.86 14.92
C PHE A 98 12.25 4.75 14.97
N THR A 99 12.97 5.88 15.02
CA THR A 99 14.44 5.89 15.02
C THR A 99 15.02 5.29 16.30
N SER A 100 14.35 5.48 17.45
CA SER A 100 14.73 4.87 18.73
C SER A 100 13.50 4.75 19.64
N PRO A 101 13.53 3.93 20.71
CA PRO A 101 12.40 3.81 21.62
C PRO A 101 12.06 5.18 22.23
N TYR A 102 10.78 5.54 22.19
CA TYR A 102 10.25 6.80 22.70
C TYR A 102 10.82 8.07 22.04
N ALA A 103 11.35 7.95 20.81
CA ALA A 103 11.84 9.11 20.10
C ALA A 103 10.69 10.08 19.79
N ASN A 104 10.97 11.37 19.89
CA ASN A 104 10.01 12.42 19.57
C ASN A 104 10.19 12.87 18.13
N VAL A 105 9.10 13.30 17.50
CA VAL A 105 9.20 14.20 16.36
C VAL A 105 9.19 15.65 16.85
N THR A 106 10.18 16.45 16.42
CA THR A 106 10.40 17.80 16.97
C THR A 106 10.35 18.92 15.93
N SER A 107 10.44 18.62 14.64
CA SER A 107 10.66 19.64 13.61
C SER A 107 10.00 19.29 12.28
N LEU A 108 8.73 18.91 12.34
CA LEU A 108 7.87 18.77 11.17
C LEU A 108 7.11 20.06 10.90
N GLN A 109 6.98 20.42 9.63
CA GLN A 109 6.12 21.51 9.17
C GLN A 109 5.18 21.02 8.09
N GLY A 110 3.88 21.12 8.35
CA GLY A 110 2.77 20.88 7.41
C GLY A 110 1.53 21.60 7.93
N ASN A 111 0.34 21.14 7.54
CA ASN A 111 -0.95 21.74 7.94
C ASN A 111 -1.38 21.38 9.38
N GLY A 112 -0.82 20.32 9.94
CA GLY A 112 -1.08 19.78 11.26
C GLY A 112 -0.24 20.38 12.38
N ALA A 113 -0.26 19.68 13.50
CA ALA A 113 0.44 20.08 14.72
C ALA A 113 1.11 18.89 15.39
N LEU A 114 2.07 19.20 16.27
CA LEU A 114 2.65 18.20 17.16
C LEU A 114 1.69 17.94 18.33
N GLY A 115 1.27 16.68 18.47
CA GLY A 115 0.52 16.15 19.60
C GLY A 115 1.43 15.37 20.56
N THR A 116 0.86 14.89 21.67
CA THR A 116 1.58 14.02 22.61
C THR A 116 0.71 12.86 23.00
N TYR A 117 1.27 11.65 22.93
CA TYR A 117 0.65 10.42 23.42
C TYR A 117 1.64 9.70 24.33
N GLY A 118 1.26 9.52 25.60
CA GLY A 118 2.20 9.09 26.64
C GLY A 118 3.40 10.05 26.72
N ASN A 119 4.60 9.52 26.51
CA ASN A 119 5.86 10.28 26.56
C ASN A 119 6.43 10.60 25.16
N GLN A 120 5.65 10.39 24.09
CA GLN A 120 6.08 10.59 22.71
C GLN A 120 5.32 11.74 22.05
N THR A 121 6.05 12.59 21.34
CA THR A 121 5.52 13.61 20.46
C THR A 121 5.42 13.08 19.05
N PHE A 122 4.26 13.23 18.44
CA PHE A 122 3.97 12.83 17.06
C PHE A 122 3.34 14.01 16.33
N TYR A 123 3.39 14.00 15.00
CA TYR A 123 2.65 14.96 14.18
C TYR A 123 1.33 14.35 13.77
N SER A 124 0.28 15.18 13.73
CA SER A 124 -1.02 14.78 13.22
C SER A 124 -1.73 15.92 12.53
N TYR A 125 -2.49 15.59 11.50
CA TYR A 125 -3.43 16.50 10.86
C TYR A 125 -4.73 15.79 10.54
N THR A 126 -5.85 16.52 10.63
CA THR A 126 -7.17 16.06 10.17
C THR A 126 -7.68 17.08 9.17
N TYR A 127 -7.98 16.62 7.96
CA TYR A 127 -8.30 17.52 6.86
C TYR A 127 -9.79 17.75 6.71
N THR A 128 -10.51 16.76 6.19
CA THR A 128 -11.89 16.92 5.76
C THR A 128 -12.72 15.71 6.13
N THR A 129 -14.02 15.96 6.26
CA THR A 129 -15.05 14.94 6.42
C THR A 129 -15.99 15.01 5.22
N THR A 130 -16.24 13.87 4.59
CA THR A 130 -17.22 13.71 3.50
C THR A 130 -18.15 12.53 3.79
N SER A 131 -19.17 12.33 2.97
CA SER A 131 -20.03 11.14 3.04
C SER A 131 -19.63 10.12 1.97
N LEU A 132 -19.43 8.86 2.38
CA LEU A 132 -19.15 7.72 1.51
C LEU A 132 -20.19 6.62 1.75
N VAL A 133 -21.23 6.59 0.92
CA VAL A 133 -22.31 5.60 1.00
C VAL A 133 -21.94 4.38 0.15
N PRO A 134 -21.90 3.14 0.71
CA PRO A 134 -21.57 1.94 -0.06
C PRO A 134 -22.55 1.67 -1.22
N PRO A 135 -22.08 1.11 -2.35
CA PRO A 135 -20.71 0.73 -2.62
C PRO A 135 -19.82 1.93 -3.02
N PHE A 136 -18.61 2.00 -2.49
CA PHE A 136 -17.62 3.00 -2.88
C PHE A 136 -16.20 2.42 -2.94
N THR A 137 -15.32 3.13 -3.65
CA THR A 137 -13.87 2.90 -3.64
C THR A 137 -13.19 4.19 -3.28
N PHE A 138 -12.16 4.13 -2.43
CA PHE A 138 -11.23 5.23 -2.23
C PHE A 138 -9.79 4.76 -2.37
N TYR A 139 -8.91 5.74 -2.53
CA TYR A 139 -7.48 5.53 -2.68
C TYR A 139 -6.71 6.43 -1.72
N LEU A 140 -5.62 5.89 -1.19
CA LEU A 140 -4.66 6.59 -0.36
C LEU A 140 -3.30 6.49 -1.03
N LEU A 141 -2.57 7.59 -1.09
CA LEU A 141 -1.23 7.62 -1.65
C LEU A 141 -0.29 8.36 -0.69
N LEU A 142 0.81 7.70 -0.36
CA LEU A 142 1.95 8.30 0.31
C LEU A 142 3.05 8.51 -0.72
N ASN A 143 3.65 9.69 -0.71
CA ASN A 143 4.82 10.00 -1.54
C ASN A 143 5.88 10.70 -0.70
N VAL A 144 7.15 10.39 -0.97
CA VAL A 144 8.29 11.12 -0.41
C VAL A 144 9.19 11.67 -1.51
N THR A 145 9.72 12.87 -1.27
CA THR A 145 10.75 13.51 -2.09
C THR A 145 11.76 14.25 -1.20
N GLU A 146 12.71 14.94 -1.83
CA GLU A 146 13.59 15.91 -1.17
C GLU A 146 13.29 17.32 -1.72
N ASN A 147 13.37 18.34 -0.88
CA ASN A 147 13.30 19.73 -1.35
C ASN A 147 14.67 20.23 -1.83
N SER A 148 14.75 21.49 -2.30
CA SER A 148 16.00 22.10 -2.76
C SER A 148 17.08 22.25 -1.69
N ALA A 149 16.72 22.15 -0.41
CA ALA A 149 17.64 22.13 0.71
C ALA A 149 18.08 20.70 1.09
N GLY A 150 17.62 19.67 0.36
CA GLY A 150 17.84 18.26 0.69
C GLY A 150 17.10 17.80 1.94
N GLN A 151 16.04 18.51 2.37
CA GLN A 151 15.20 18.03 3.47
C GLN A 151 14.17 17.05 2.92
N PRO A 152 13.91 15.92 3.62
CA PRO A 152 12.84 15.02 3.22
C PRO A 152 11.47 15.72 3.31
N VAL A 153 10.59 15.41 2.36
CA VAL A 153 9.24 15.95 2.25
C VAL A 153 8.26 14.81 1.99
N LEU A 154 7.30 14.65 2.89
CA LEU A 154 6.18 13.73 2.78
C LEU A 154 4.97 14.42 2.15
N TYR A 155 4.26 13.70 1.31
CA TYR A 155 3.01 14.13 0.70
C TYR A 155 1.93 13.10 0.97
N PHE A 156 0.82 13.58 1.54
CA PHE A 156 -0.35 12.77 1.86
C PHE A 156 -1.45 13.08 0.86
N TRP A 157 -1.87 12.06 0.14
CA TRP A 157 -2.89 12.17 -0.90
C TRP A 157 -4.04 11.23 -0.61
N ALA A 158 -5.25 11.68 -0.91
CA ALA A 158 -6.45 10.86 -0.87
C ALA A 158 -7.32 11.12 -2.10
N ASN A 159 -8.00 10.08 -2.58
CA ASN A 159 -9.07 10.20 -3.57
C ASN A 159 -10.29 9.45 -3.04
N LEU A 160 -11.27 10.22 -2.57
CA LEU A 160 -12.53 9.71 -2.03
C LEU A 160 -13.66 9.65 -3.08
N GLY A 161 -13.30 9.59 -4.37
CA GLY A 161 -14.24 9.52 -5.50
C GLY A 161 -14.39 10.82 -6.29
N SER A 162 -13.79 11.93 -5.85
CA SER A 162 -13.83 13.23 -6.55
C SER A 162 -12.48 13.65 -7.16
N GLY A 163 -11.52 12.72 -7.23
CA GLY A 163 -10.16 12.98 -7.71
C GLY A 163 -9.15 13.08 -6.57
N TRP A 164 -7.87 13.14 -6.94
CA TRP A 164 -6.75 13.20 -5.99
C TRP A 164 -6.62 14.57 -5.34
N VAL A 165 -6.49 14.58 -4.02
CA VAL A 165 -6.22 15.78 -3.21
C VAL A 165 -4.96 15.55 -2.39
N ASN A 166 -3.95 16.41 -2.55
CA ASN A 166 -2.87 16.51 -1.58
C ASN A 166 -3.38 17.35 -0.41
N PHE A 167 -3.69 16.70 0.70
CA PHE A 167 -4.27 17.39 1.85
C PHE A 167 -3.22 17.80 2.87
N ASP A 168 -2.05 17.16 2.85
CA ASP A 168 -0.91 17.60 3.63
C ASP A 168 0.44 17.39 2.91
N LYS A 169 1.36 18.30 3.20
CA LYS A 169 2.74 18.30 2.76
C LYS A 169 3.63 18.59 3.96
N VAL A 170 4.31 17.56 4.46
CA VAL A 170 5.08 17.63 5.69
C VAL A 170 6.57 17.64 5.38
N THR A 171 7.27 18.69 5.78
CA THR A 171 8.73 18.81 5.62
C THR A 171 9.45 18.53 6.94
N ILE A 172 10.50 17.73 6.90
CA ILE A 172 11.36 17.43 8.05
C ILE A 172 12.48 18.46 8.13
N LEU A 173 12.25 19.53 8.91
CA LEU A 173 13.06 20.75 8.86
C LEU A 173 14.47 20.59 9.44
N ASN A 174 14.67 19.65 10.36
CA ASN A 174 15.94 19.42 11.04
C ASN A 174 16.89 18.44 10.31
N ALA A 175 16.59 18.05 9.07
CA ALA A 175 17.38 17.11 8.28
C ALA A 175 17.86 17.72 6.95
N LYS A 176 18.53 18.88 7.00
CA LYS A 176 18.98 19.59 5.79
C LYS A 176 20.17 18.89 5.12
N GLY A 177 20.02 18.50 3.86
CA GLY A 177 21.02 17.70 3.16
C GLY A 177 20.97 16.23 3.56
N ALA A 178 19.78 15.74 3.90
CA ALA A 178 19.52 14.32 4.00
C ALA A 178 19.78 13.63 2.66
N SER A 179 19.83 12.30 2.71
CA SER A 179 19.95 11.43 1.54
C SER A 179 19.21 10.11 1.80
N ASN A 180 19.10 9.26 0.79
CA ASN A 180 18.47 7.94 0.91
C ASN A 180 17.03 8.02 1.47
N VAL A 181 16.27 8.99 0.95
CA VAL A 181 14.90 9.28 1.35
C VAL A 181 13.93 8.38 0.58
N TYR A 182 13.40 7.36 1.25
CA TYR A 182 12.47 6.38 0.68
C TYR A 182 11.65 5.69 1.77
N PHE A 183 10.50 5.12 1.42
CA PHE A 183 9.85 4.10 2.23
C PHE A 183 10.63 2.79 2.14
N LEU A 184 10.77 2.13 3.29
CA LEU A 184 11.58 0.93 3.43
C LEU A 184 10.75 -0.23 3.97
N VAL A 185 10.76 -1.33 3.21
CA VAL A 185 10.42 -2.67 3.69
C VAL A 185 11.72 -3.45 3.87
N ASP A 186 11.95 -4.05 5.03
CA ASP A 186 13.19 -4.78 5.33
C ASP A 186 12.93 -5.94 6.30
N GLY A 187 12.87 -7.15 5.75
CA GLY A 187 12.61 -8.36 6.52
C GLY A 187 13.78 -8.81 7.40
N ASP A 188 14.96 -8.20 7.30
CA ASP A 188 16.13 -8.64 8.04
C ASP A 188 16.30 -7.98 9.40
N LYS A 189 15.68 -6.80 9.61
CA LYS A 189 15.88 -5.98 10.80
C LYS A 189 14.62 -5.23 11.22
N TYR A 190 14.57 -4.94 12.51
CA TYR A 190 13.63 -3.98 13.08
C TYR A 190 14.17 -2.54 12.93
N THR A 191 13.28 -1.56 13.05
CA THR A 191 13.67 -0.15 13.27
C THR A 191 14.44 -0.01 14.58
N GLY A 192 15.05 1.16 14.82
CA GLY A 192 15.75 1.40 16.08
C GLY A 192 14.81 1.42 17.30
N SER A 193 13.50 1.64 17.12
CA SER A 193 12.49 1.49 18.16
C SER A 193 12.03 0.04 18.39
N GLY A 194 12.44 -0.91 17.55
CA GLY A 194 12.03 -2.31 17.61
C GLY A 194 10.76 -2.63 16.81
N ASN A 195 10.26 -1.68 16.01
CA ASN A 195 9.13 -1.84 15.10
C ASN A 195 9.55 -2.50 13.78
N MET A 196 8.60 -2.90 12.94
CA MET A 196 8.93 -3.48 11.64
C MET A 196 9.30 -2.40 10.62
N TYR A 197 10.13 -2.74 9.64
CA TYR A 197 10.21 -1.99 8.40
C TYR A 197 9.23 -2.65 7.44
N ASP A 198 7.96 -2.25 7.49
CA ASP A 198 6.89 -2.79 6.66
C ASP A 198 6.13 -1.68 5.92
N ILE A 199 5.24 -2.14 5.04
CA ILE A 199 4.15 -1.34 4.50
C ILE A 199 2.87 -2.11 4.68
N GLU A 200 1.80 -1.42 5.05
CA GLU A 200 0.53 -2.07 5.38
C GLU A 200 -0.65 -1.18 4.99
N LEU A 201 -1.72 -1.80 4.48
CA LEU A 201 -3.04 -1.21 4.33
C LEU A 201 -3.99 -2.03 5.18
N VAL A 202 -4.30 -1.53 6.37
CA VAL A 202 -5.00 -2.29 7.41
C VAL A 202 -6.23 -1.55 7.94
N MET A 203 -7.12 -2.32 8.54
CA MET A 203 -8.34 -1.89 9.19
C MET A 203 -8.21 -2.10 10.71
N GLY A 204 -8.55 -1.07 11.48
CA GLY A 204 -8.50 -1.08 12.94
C GLY A 204 -9.67 -0.30 13.56
N GLY A 205 -10.11 -0.64 14.76
CA GLY A 205 -11.10 0.16 15.49
C GLY A 205 -10.54 1.52 15.91
N VAL A 206 -11.36 2.57 15.93
CA VAL A 206 -10.87 3.90 16.38
C VAL A 206 -10.73 3.91 17.91
N GLY A 207 -9.49 4.07 18.40
CA GLY A 207 -9.17 4.13 19.82
C GLY A 207 -9.19 2.77 20.52
N GLY A 208 -9.14 1.66 19.77
CA GLY A 208 -9.09 0.30 20.33
C GLY A 208 -9.48 -0.78 19.34
N THR A 209 -10.17 -1.81 19.83
CA THR A 209 -10.66 -2.94 19.02
C THR A 209 -12.09 -2.71 18.53
N ALA A 210 -12.33 -2.99 17.25
CA ALA A 210 -13.66 -3.15 16.68
C ALA A 210 -13.96 -4.63 16.39
N THR A 211 -15.22 -5.02 16.48
CA THR A 211 -15.71 -6.36 16.13
C THR A 211 -16.50 -6.28 14.83
N LEU A 212 -16.06 -7.01 13.81
CA LEU A 212 -16.71 -7.03 12.50
C LEU A 212 -18.02 -7.82 12.57
N THR A 213 -19.14 -7.23 12.17
CA THR A 213 -20.45 -7.90 12.17
C THR A 213 -20.88 -8.31 10.76
N SER A 214 -20.51 -7.52 9.76
CA SER A 214 -20.64 -7.86 8.33
C SER A 214 -19.67 -7.03 7.51
N SER A 215 -19.09 -7.60 6.47
CA SER A 215 -18.20 -6.88 5.57
C SER A 215 -18.15 -7.49 4.17
N TYR A 216 -17.95 -6.60 3.21
CA TYR A 216 -17.54 -6.91 1.85
C TYR A 216 -16.57 -5.82 1.43
N VAL A 217 -15.32 -6.00 1.88
CA VAL A 217 -14.24 -5.03 1.75
C VAL A 217 -13.07 -5.68 1.03
N PHE A 218 -12.54 -5.01 0.00
CA PHE A 218 -11.35 -5.49 -0.72
C PHE A 218 -10.24 -4.45 -0.70
N MET A 219 -9.02 -4.91 -0.50
CA MET A 219 -7.83 -4.08 -0.39
C MET A 219 -6.76 -4.46 -1.40
N ASN A 220 -6.07 -3.45 -1.94
CA ASN A 220 -4.87 -3.62 -2.75
C ASN A 220 -3.77 -2.70 -2.22
N LEU A 221 -2.55 -3.22 -2.17
CA LEU A 221 -1.36 -2.49 -1.75
C LEU A 221 -0.27 -2.59 -2.82
N GLU A 222 0.19 -1.43 -3.26
CA GLU A 222 1.15 -1.28 -4.35
C GLU A 222 2.25 -0.30 -3.97
N TYR A 223 3.41 -0.45 -4.59
CA TYR A 223 4.52 0.48 -4.48
C TYR A 223 4.97 0.96 -5.86
N TRP A 224 5.58 2.14 -5.91
CA TRP A 224 6.20 2.62 -7.14
C TRP A 224 7.52 1.89 -7.39
N ASN A 225 7.62 1.18 -8.51
CA ASN A 225 8.79 0.37 -8.85
C ASN A 225 9.83 1.10 -9.75
N GLY A 226 9.62 2.38 -10.03
CA GLY A 226 10.41 3.17 -10.98
C GLY A 226 9.70 3.42 -12.32
N HIS A 227 8.74 2.57 -12.68
CA HIS A 227 8.05 2.60 -13.97
C HIS A 227 6.53 2.78 -13.85
N ASN A 228 5.92 2.07 -12.90
CA ASN A 228 4.48 2.03 -12.61
C ASN A 228 4.24 1.62 -11.14
N PHE A 229 2.99 1.66 -10.70
CA PHE A 229 2.58 1.00 -9.45
C PHE A 229 2.51 -0.51 -9.64
N GLN A 230 3.13 -1.25 -8.72
CA GLN A 230 3.19 -2.70 -8.72
C GLN A 230 2.70 -3.24 -7.38
N GLN A 231 1.81 -4.23 -7.42
CA GLN A 231 1.35 -4.98 -6.26
C GLN A 231 2.50 -5.70 -5.53
N ILE A 232 2.42 -5.80 -4.21
CA ILE A 232 3.37 -6.57 -3.39
C ILE A 232 3.40 -8.07 -3.76
N LEU A 233 4.59 -8.68 -3.75
CA LEU A 233 4.78 -10.09 -4.14
C LEU A 233 4.50 -11.07 -3.00
N ASN A 234 4.72 -10.64 -1.76
CA ASN A 234 4.43 -11.41 -0.56
C ASN A 234 3.51 -10.58 0.31
N ALA A 235 2.32 -11.10 0.57
CA ALA A 235 1.26 -10.43 1.28
C ALA A 235 0.85 -11.25 2.50
N TYR A 236 0.63 -10.56 3.61
CA TYR A 236 0.11 -11.09 4.85
C TYR A 236 -1.19 -10.39 5.19
N ASN A 237 -2.09 -11.12 5.87
CA ASN A 237 -3.46 -10.66 6.11
C ASN A 237 -3.63 -9.76 7.35
N PHE A 238 -2.52 -9.21 7.86
CA PHE A 238 -2.48 -8.42 9.07
C PHE A 238 -1.24 -7.52 9.13
N GLY A 239 -1.38 -6.41 9.84
CA GLY A 239 -0.33 -5.44 10.14
C GLY A 239 0.31 -5.60 11.51
N SER A 240 1.33 -4.78 11.81
CA SER A 240 2.14 -4.93 13.02
C SER A 240 2.30 -3.67 13.87
N ASP A 241 2.36 -2.50 13.25
CA ASP A 241 2.82 -1.28 13.93
C ASP A 241 1.70 -0.44 14.52
N THR A 242 0.47 -0.60 14.03
CA THR A 242 -0.71 0.08 14.57
C THR A 242 -1.31 -0.68 15.76
N ALA A 243 -1.88 0.06 16.72
CA ALA A 243 -2.49 -0.50 17.94
C ALA A 243 -4.00 -0.73 17.78
N GLU A 244 -4.60 -0.06 16.81
CA GLU A 244 -6.00 -0.19 16.41
C GLU A 244 -6.23 -1.56 15.76
N THR A 245 -7.16 -2.34 16.28
CA THR A 245 -7.37 -3.74 15.88
C THR A 245 -8.81 -4.03 15.48
N VAL A 246 -9.00 -5.10 14.74
CA VAL A 246 -10.31 -5.71 14.46
C VAL A 246 -10.28 -7.17 14.87
N GLU A 247 -11.42 -7.67 15.35
CA GLU A 247 -11.70 -9.09 15.56
C GLU A 247 -12.92 -9.56 14.76
N ASN A 248 -13.07 -10.88 14.65
CA ASN A 248 -14.03 -11.55 13.79
C ASN A 248 -13.82 -11.18 12.31
N ALA A 249 -12.56 -11.13 11.87
CA ALA A 249 -12.17 -10.73 10.52
C ALA A 249 -11.43 -11.85 9.77
N LEU A 250 -12.15 -12.56 8.91
CA LEU A 250 -11.57 -13.53 7.99
C LEU A 250 -11.08 -12.80 6.73
N ASP A 251 -9.77 -12.66 6.58
CA ASP A 251 -9.18 -12.08 5.37
C ASP A 251 -8.52 -13.15 4.49
N LEU A 252 -8.95 -13.19 3.22
CA LEU A 252 -8.59 -14.19 2.22
C LEU A 252 -8.14 -13.54 0.89
N PRO A 253 -7.34 -14.23 0.07
CA PRO A 253 -7.02 -13.77 -1.27
C PRO A 253 -8.21 -13.91 -2.23
N TYR A 254 -8.61 -12.82 -2.88
CA TYR A 254 -9.69 -12.78 -3.87
C TYR A 254 -9.20 -12.48 -5.28
N TYR A 255 -9.90 -13.06 -6.25
CA TYR A 255 -9.67 -12.92 -7.68
C TYR A 255 -10.78 -12.09 -8.33
N LEU A 256 -10.80 -10.77 -8.05
CA LEU A 256 -11.88 -9.91 -8.53
C LEU A 256 -11.86 -9.71 -10.04
N ASN A 257 -10.65 -9.72 -10.64
CA ASN A 257 -10.49 -9.67 -12.08
C ASN A 257 -9.68 -10.89 -12.53
N PRO A 258 -10.36 -11.97 -12.94
CA PRO A 258 -9.68 -13.20 -13.32
C PRO A 258 -8.78 -13.05 -14.55
N MET A 259 -8.92 -11.98 -15.34
CA MET A 259 -8.12 -11.79 -16.53
C MET A 259 -6.72 -11.23 -16.25
N THR A 260 -6.55 -10.33 -15.27
CA THR A 260 -5.24 -9.65 -15.07
C THR A 260 -4.22 -10.51 -14.37
N GLY A 261 -4.62 -11.57 -13.66
CA GLY A 261 -3.67 -12.36 -12.86
C GLY A 261 -3.34 -11.78 -11.50
N THR A 262 -4.05 -10.74 -11.05
CA THR A 262 -3.78 -10.01 -9.79
C THR A 262 -4.76 -10.41 -8.70
N LEU A 263 -4.29 -10.48 -7.45
CA LEU A 263 -5.12 -10.77 -6.27
C LEU A 263 -5.53 -9.50 -5.54
N LYS A 264 -6.45 -9.60 -4.58
CA LYS A 264 -6.74 -8.58 -3.55
C LYS A 264 -6.94 -9.26 -2.20
N SER A 265 -6.67 -8.55 -1.11
CA SER A 265 -7.18 -8.93 0.22
C SER A 265 -8.69 -8.72 0.24
N GLY A 266 -9.43 -9.61 0.91
CA GLY A 266 -10.88 -9.57 1.02
C GLY A 266 -11.31 -9.95 2.42
N ILE A 267 -11.84 -8.97 3.14
CA ILE A 267 -12.18 -9.10 4.55
C ILE A 267 -13.67 -9.39 4.70
N GLU A 268 -13.98 -10.54 5.30
CA GLU A 268 -15.32 -11.00 5.64
C GLU A 268 -15.49 -11.12 7.17
N ALA A 269 -16.72 -10.96 7.65
CA ALA A 269 -17.03 -11.23 9.05
C ALA A 269 -16.94 -12.74 9.33
N GLY A 270 -16.04 -13.13 10.21
CA GLY A 270 -15.79 -14.52 10.59
C GLY A 270 -14.46 -14.67 11.30
N ARG A 271 -14.28 -15.77 12.04
CA ARG A 271 -13.01 -16.02 12.73
C ARG A 271 -11.90 -16.27 11.71
N GLY A 272 -10.92 -15.36 11.65
CA GLY A 272 -9.71 -15.50 10.87
C GLY A 272 -8.52 -15.95 11.72
N GLY A 273 -7.38 -16.07 11.05
CA GLY A 273 -6.07 -16.26 11.68
C GLY A 273 -5.03 -15.46 10.91
N LEU A 274 -3.92 -15.13 11.56
CA LEU A 274 -2.86 -14.30 11.01
C LEU A 274 -1.94 -15.15 10.11
N ASN A 275 -2.02 -14.97 8.79
CA ASN A 275 -1.38 -15.84 7.79
C ASN A 275 -0.92 -15.05 6.55
N SER A 276 -0.17 -15.72 5.67
CA SER A 276 0.10 -15.21 4.31
C SER A 276 -1.18 -15.27 3.46
N LEU A 277 -1.51 -14.17 2.78
CA LEU A 277 -2.54 -14.12 1.73
C LEU A 277 -2.00 -14.70 0.44
N TRP A 278 -0.82 -14.22 0.04
CA TRP A 278 -0.05 -14.78 -1.07
C TRP A 278 1.44 -14.59 -0.92
N ASN A 279 2.19 -15.34 -1.73
CA ASN A 279 3.63 -15.23 -1.74
C ASN A 279 4.23 -15.55 -3.11
N PHE A 280 5.52 -15.26 -3.21
CA PHE A 280 6.29 -15.39 -4.43
C PHE A 280 6.42 -16.83 -4.95
N THR A 281 5.99 -17.89 -4.25
CA THR A 281 6.04 -19.25 -4.85
C THR A 281 5.03 -19.44 -5.98
N PHE A 282 3.91 -18.72 -5.95
CA PHE A 282 2.85 -18.80 -6.96
C PHE A 282 2.58 -17.47 -7.68
N MET A 283 3.17 -16.39 -7.16
CA MET A 283 3.33 -15.11 -7.86
C MET A 283 4.65 -15.10 -8.63
N GLY A 284 4.66 -14.47 -9.79
CA GLY A 284 5.86 -14.10 -10.54
C GLY A 284 5.94 -12.59 -10.73
N SER A 285 7.13 -12.09 -11.05
CA SER A 285 7.32 -10.70 -11.44
C SER A 285 7.61 -10.61 -12.93
N LEU A 286 6.74 -9.94 -13.69
CA LEU A 286 6.91 -9.73 -15.11
C LEU A 286 7.41 -8.31 -15.39
N THR A 287 8.54 -8.18 -16.08
CA THR A 287 9.03 -6.90 -16.61
C THR A 287 8.79 -6.83 -18.12
N VAL A 288 8.02 -5.85 -18.57
CA VAL A 288 7.75 -5.56 -19.98
C VAL A 288 8.62 -4.39 -20.41
N LYS A 289 9.46 -4.58 -21.43
CA LYS A 289 10.24 -3.53 -22.06
C LYS A 289 9.46 -2.96 -23.25
N ALA A 290 9.10 -1.70 -23.18
CA ALA A 290 8.35 -0.99 -24.19
C ALA A 290 9.27 -0.25 -25.18
N PRO A 291 8.89 -0.11 -26.46
CA PRO A 291 9.67 0.64 -27.46
C PRO A 291 9.51 2.15 -27.34
N ILE A 292 8.62 2.62 -26.47
CA ILE A 292 8.30 4.03 -26.25
C ILE A 292 8.55 4.40 -24.80
N GLN A 293 8.88 5.67 -24.53
CA GLN A 293 9.27 6.12 -23.18
C GLN A 293 8.12 6.03 -22.16
N SER A 294 6.89 6.26 -22.60
CA SER A 294 5.70 6.24 -21.74
C SER A 294 4.46 5.88 -22.56
N GLY A 295 3.49 5.24 -21.92
CA GLY A 295 2.24 4.82 -22.55
C GLY A 295 1.43 3.97 -21.58
N TYR A 296 0.73 2.97 -22.10
CA TYR A 296 -0.03 2.01 -21.30
C TYR A 296 0.36 0.57 -21.65
N VAL A 297 0.40 -0.31 -20.66
CA VAL A 297 0.55 -1.74 -20.86
C VAL A 297 -0.67 -2.46 -20.33
N LEU A 298 -1.28 -3.29 -21.16
CA LEU A 298 -2.32 -4.23 -20.77
C LEU A 298 -1.72 -5.63 -20.72
N VAL A 299 -1.93 -6.33 -19.60
CA VAL A 299 -1.54 -7.73 -19.42
C VAL A 299 -2.78 -8.54 -19.07
N TYR A 300 -3.03 -9.62 -19.80
CA TYR A 300 -4.17 -10.50 -19.55
C TYR A 300 -3.85 -11.97 -19.83
N LEU A 301 -4.48 -12.87 -19.08
CA LEU A 301 -4.39 -14.30 -19.29
C LEU A 301 -5.00 -14.70 -20.64
N THR A 302 -4.20 -15.34 -21.48
CA THR A 302 -4.55 -15.75 -22.85
C THR A 302 -5.81 -16.62 -22.93
N LYS A 303 -6.11 -17.40 -21.88
CA LYS A 303 -7.30 -18.25 -21.80
C LYS A 303 -8.64 -17.50 -21.88
N TYR A 304 -8.66 -16.19 -21.61
CA TYR A 304 -9.86 -15.37 -21.72
C TYR A 304 -10.08 -14.77 -23.11
N GLY A 305 -9.07 -14.82 -24.00
CA GLY A 305 -9.09 -14.12 -25.28
C GLY A 305 -9.04 -12.60 -25.13
N TYR A 306 -8.78 -11.88 -26.22
CA TYR A 306 -8.82 -10.41 -26.19
C TYR A 306 -10.27 -9.89 -26.20
N ASN A 307 -10.54 -8.86 -25.40
CA ASN A 307 -11.74 -8.05 -25.46
C ASN A 307 -11.35 -6.58 -25.45
N SER A 308 -11.96 -5.75 -26.31
CA SER A 308 -11.67 -4.31 -26.37
C SER A 308 -12.02 -3.57 -25.07
N SER A 309 -12.92 -4.11 -24.25
CA SER A 309 -13.20 -3.53 -22.92
C SER A 309 -11.97 -3.60 -22.01
N TYR A 310 -11.00 -4.48 -22.27
CA TYR A 310 -9.84 -4.65 -21.40
C TYR A 310 -8.90 -3.44 -21.39
N ALA A 311 -9.02 -2.53 -22.36
CA ALA A 311 -8.27 -1.28 -22.37
C ALA A 311 -8.45 -0.46 -21.08
N GLU A 312 -9.56 -0.63 -20.34
CA GLU A 312 -9.78 0.02 -19.04
C GLU A 312 -8.83 -0.46 -17.94
N TYR A 313 -8.23 -1.65 -18.09
CA TYR A 313 -7.25 -2.23 -17.16
C TYR A 313 -5.80 -1.98 -17.61
N ALA A 314 -5.58 -1.18 -18.67
CA ALA A 314 -4.25 -0.84 -19.11
C ALA A 314 -3.58 0.07 -18.08
N ILE A 315 -2.38 -0.32 -17.64
CA ILE A 315 -1.65 0.38 -16.58
C ILE A 315 -0.69 1.37 -17.23
N PRO A 316 -0.72 2.66 -16.82
CA PRO A 316 0.21 3.65 -17.33
C PRO A 316 1.65 3.31 -16.91
N PHE A 317 2.60 3.60 -17.77
CA PHE A 317 4.00 3.36 -17.51
C PHE A 317 4.90 4.49 -17.98
N THR A 318 6.10 4.52 -17.42
CA THR A 318 7.18 5.45 -17.76
C THR A 318 8.52 4.73 -17.85
N ASP A 319 9.54 5.43 -18.33
CA ASP A 319 10.91 4.92 -18.44
C ASP A 319 11.01 3.59 -19.22
N TYR A 320 10.37 3.54 -20.39
CA TYR A 320 10.51 2.46 -21.38
C TYR A 320 10.11 1.05 -20.90
N GLY A 321 9.27 0.94 -19.88
CA GLY A 321 8.78 -0.36 -19.46
C GLY A 321 7.75 -0.31 -18.35
N ALA A 322 7.24 -1.46 -17.97
CA ALA A 322 6.35 -1.66 -16.84
C ALA A 322 6.70 -2.97 -16.14
N LYS A 323 6.44 -3.07 -14.84
CA LYS A 323 6.67 -4.28 -14.06
C LYS A 323 5.44 -4.63 -13.24
N PHE A 324 5.10 -5.91 -13.23
CA PHE A 324 3.88 -6.45 -12.66
C PHE A 324 4.19 -7.58 -11.69
N SER A 325 3.33 -7.72 -10.68
CA SER A 325 3.24 -8.90 -9.83
C SER A 325 1.99 -9.66 -10.22
N LEU A 326 2.16 -10.85 -10.79
CA LEU A 326 1.07 -11.60 -11.39
C LEU A 326 1.15 -13.05 -10.94
N LEU A 327 0.02 -13.75 -10.90
CA LEU A 327 0.00 -15.19 -10.70
C LEU A 327 0.65 -15.93 -11.88
N GLU A 328 1.09 -17.16 -11.65
CA GLU A 328 1.55 -18.01 -12.75
C GLU A 328 0.46 -18.19 -13.83
N GLY A 329 0.89 -18.22 -15.10
CA GLY A 329 0.00 -18.38 -16.23
C GLY A 329 0.55 -17.88 -17.56
N ASP A 330 -0.22 -18.12 -18.61
CA ASP A 330 0.08 -17.66 -19.97
C ASP A 330 -0.57 -16.30 -20.23
N TYR A 331 0.25 -15.27 -20.42
CA TYR A 331 -0.18 -13.89 -20.60
C TYR A 331 0.03 -13.40 -22.04
N ALA A 332 -0.93 -12.63 -22.52
CA ALA A 332 -0.77 -11.72 -23.64
C ALA A 332 -0.51 -10.31 -23.10
N ILE A 333 0.35 -9.58 -23.80
CA ILE A 333 0.83 -8.25 -23.42
C ILE A 333 0.61 -7.34 -24.61
N LEU A 334 -0.04 -6.21 -24.38
CA LEU A 334 -0.29 -5.18 -25.39
C LEU A 334 0.25 -3.85 -24.86
N VAL A 335 1.05 -3.17 -25.67
CA VAL A 335 1.64 -1.87 -25.35
C VAL A 335 1.02 -0.82 -26.24
N TYR A 336 0.50 0.23 -25.63
CA TYR A 336 -0.16 1.35 -26.29
C TYR A 336 0.60 2.66 -26.05
N ASN A 337 0.57 3.57 -27.01
CA ASN A 337 1.00 4.95 -26.81
C ASN A 337 -0.05 5.77 -26.04
N GLN A 338 0.19 7.08 -25.90
CA GLN A 338 -0.70 7.99 -25.16
C GLN A 338 -2.07 8.16 -25.84
N GLU A 339 -2.12 7.97 -27.16
CA GLU A 339 -3.34 7.99 -27.98
C GLU A 339 -4.06 6.63 -28.01
N PHE A 340 -3.64 5.66 -27.18
CA PHE A 340 -4.17 4.29 -27.15
C PHE A 340 -4.02 3.51 -28.47
N GLN A 341 -3.01 3.86 -29.28
CA GLN A 341 -2.64 3.08 -30.47
C GLN A 341 -1.67 1.98 -30.08
N LEU A 342 -1.91 0.76 -30.57
CA LEU A 342 -1.07 -0.41 -30.28
C LEU A 342 0.30 -0.25 -30.96
N VAL A 343 1.37 -0.19 -30.16
CA VAL A 343 2.76 -0.04 -30.62
C VAL A 343 3.58 -1.32 -30.45
N GLY A 344 3.07 -2.30 -29.70
CA GLY A 344 3.67 -3.62 -29.67
C GLY A 344 2.90 -4.64 -28.87
N GLU A 345 3.25 -5.91 -29.09
CA GLU A 345 2.66 -7.05 -28.40
C GLU A 345 3.68 -8.14 -28.06
N ALA A 346 3.36 -8.95 -27.06
CA ALA A 346 4.11 -10.16 -26.72
C ALA A 346 3.20 -11.21 -26.06
N THR A 347 3.73 -12.43 -25.95
CA THR A 347 3.17 -13.46 -25.07
C THR A 347 4.25 -13.97 -24.14
N VAL A 348 3.88 -14.30 -22.90
CA VAL A 348 4.79 -14.81 -21.88
C VAL A 348 4.10 -15.92 -21.09
N ASN A 349 4.80 -17.03 -20.90
CA ASN A 349 4.44 -18.01 -19.87
C ASN A 349 5.17 -17.63 -18.59
N LEU A 350 4.45 -17.09 -17.61
CA LEU A 350 5.01 -16.69 -16.32
C LEU A 350 4.85 -17.83 -15.32
N GLN A 351 5.95 -18.19 -14.66
CA GLN A 351 5.97 -19.19 -13.59
C GLN A 351 6.05 -18.49 -12.22
N GLY A 352 5.45 -19.12 -11.19
CA GLY A 352 5.62 -18.70 -9.81
C GLY A 352 7.10 -18.78 -9.39
N GLY A 353 7.55 -17.83 -8.58
CA GLY A 353 8.94 -17.79 -8.08
C GLY A 353 9.95 -17.23 -9.07
N VAL A 354 9.50 -16.69 -10.20
CA VAL A 354 10.37 -16.22 -11.28
C VAL A 354 10.24 -14.70 -11.49
N TYR A 355 11.38 -14.07 -11.74
CA TYR A 355 11.46 -12.74 -12.33
C TYR A 355 11.65 -12.90 -13.84
N GLU A 356 10.60 -12.65 -14.60
CA GLU A 356 10.58 -12.82 -16.06
C GLU A 356 10.68 -11.45 -16.75
N GLY A 357 11.35 -11.39 -17.90
CA GLY A 357 11.53 -10.16 -18.65
C GLY A 357 11.27 -10.38 -20.13
N THR A 358 10.44 -9.53 -20.73
CA THR A 358 10.10 -9.63 -22.15
C THR A 358 10.19 -8.28 -22.86
N GLY A 359 10.60 -8.29 -24.12
CA GLY A 359 10.37 -7.18 -25.04
C GLY A 359 9.10 -7.42 -25.85
N VAL A 360 8.66 -6.42 -26.61
CA VAL A 360 7.50 -6.55 -27.50
C VAL A 360 7.92 -6.48 -28.96
N ALA A 361 7.13 -7.13 -29.82
CA ALA A 361 7.25 -6.93 -31.26
C ALA A 361 6.78 -5.51 -31.59
N ASN A 362 7.63 -4.71 -32.22
CA ASN A 362 7.34 -3.31 -32.48
C ASN A 362 6.51 -3.15 -33.75
N PHE A 363 5.43 -2.38 -33.66
CA PHE A 363 4.66 -1.94 -34.81
C PHE A 363 5.08 -0.53 -35.22
N SER A 364 5.21 -0.32 -36.54
CA SER A 364 5.33 1.04 -37.08
C SER A 364 3.97 1.72 -36.92
N VAL A 365 3.89 2.72 -36.04
CA VAL A 365 2.69 3.52 -35.78
C VAL A 365 2.88 4.93 -36.29
#